data_AF-A0A1C4W945-F1
#
_entry.id   AF-A0A1C4W945-F1
#
_cell.length_a   1.000
_cell.length_b   1.000
_cell.length_c   1.000
_cell.angle_alpha   90.00
_cell.angle_beta   90.00
_cell.angle_gamma   90.00
#
_symmetry.space_group_name_H-M   'P 1'
#
loop_
_entity.id
_entity.type
_entity.pdbx_description
1 polymer ?
#
loop_
_entity_poly.entity_id
_entity_poly.type
_entity_poly.pdbx_seq_one_letter_code
_entity_poly.pdbx_strand_id
1 'polypeptide(L)'
;MRDRWRAVGVLAAALFAVNAVARVIIKLGFDGNDTAADRVSLGMFIVVGLVLAGVVFAWGRVVPAARWGTDVAAAVTVALLLTVLVGPLLVGNNPFGGGVGLFFAQIWLYLAAAAAGVAIGYLVLIALGRDHRSRQLQRYAERNVGKPRRVVRR
;
A
#
# COMPACT_ATOMS: atom_id res chain seq x y z
N MET A 1 17.59 -10.02 -7.08
CA MET A 1 16.43 -9.37 -7.74
C MET A 1 15.13 -10.17 -7.65
N ARG A 2 15.18 -11.52 -7.70
CA ARG A 2 14.01 -12.40 -7.56
C ARG A 2 13.16 -12.10 -6.31
N ASP A 3 13.77 -11.91 -5.15
CA ASP A 3 13.02 -11.72 -3.89
C ASP A 3 12.27 -10.38 -3.83
N ARG A 4 12.80 -9.35 -4.51
CA ARG A 4 12.14 -8.05 -4.64
C ARG A 4 10.83 -8.17 -5.41
N TRP A 5 10.88 -8.76 -6.60
CA TRP A 5 9.69 -8.96 -7.43
C TRP A 5 8.70 -9.97 -6.82
N ARG A 6 9.19 -10.95 -6.06
CA ARG A 6 8.33 -11.81 -5.24
C ARG A 6 7.56 -11.01 -4.20
N ALA A 7 8.22 -10.11 -3.45
CA ALA A 7 7.53 -9.27 -2.47
C ALA A 7 6.49 -8.35 -3.11
N VAL A 8 6.81 -7.73 -4.24
CA VAL A 8 5.86 -6.92 -5.04
C VAL A 8 4.68 -7.76 -5.50
N GLY A 9 4.92 -8.96 -6.04
CA GLY A 9 3.88 -9.87 -6.50
C GLY A 9 2.97 -10.35 -5.36
N VAL A 10 3.54 -10.69 -4.20
CA VAL A 10 2.78 -11.09 -3.00
C VAL A 10 1.91 -9.93 -2.51
N LEU A 11 2.46 -8.71 -2.46
CA LEU A 11 1.69 -7.53 -2.08
C LEU A 11 0.55 -7.27 -3.07
N ALA A 12 0.83 -7.30 -4.37
CA ALA A 12 -0.20 -7.12 -5.39
C ALA A 12 -1.31 -8.18 -5.29
N ALA A 13 -0.92 -9.45 -5.11
CA ALA A 13 -1.85 -10.55 -4.92
C ALA A 13 -2.70 -10.40 -3.65
N ALA A 14 -2.10 -9.96 -2.54
CA ALA A 14 -2.81 -9.72 -1.29
C ALA A 14 -3.85 -8.59 -1.43
N LEU A 15 -3.45 -7.47 -2.05
CA LEU A 15 -4.35 -6.34 -2.30
C LEU A 15 -5.51 -6.73 -3.24
N PHE A 16 -5.21 -7.49 -4.29
CA PHE A 16 -6.23 -8.01 -5.18
C PHE A 16 -7.15 -9.02 -4.48
N ALA A 17 -6.62 -9.89 -3.62
CA ALA A 17 -7.42 -10.86 -2.88
C ALA A 17 -8.45 -10.18 -1.98
N VAL A 18 -8.09 -9.09 -1.30
CA VAL A 18 -9.04 -8.28 -0.51
C VAL A 18 -10.21 -7.80 -1.39
N ASN A 19 -9.92 -7.33 -2.60
CA ASN A 19 -10.93 -6.90 -3.55
C ASN A 19 -11.82 -8.06 -4.03
N ALA A 20 -11.20 -9.19 -4.39
CA ALA A 20 -11.90 -10.38 -4.84
C ALA A 20 -12.86 -10.90 -3.75
N VAL A 21 -12.40 -11.00 -2.51
CA VAL A 21 -13.22 -11.44 -1.36
C VAL A 21 -14.40 -10.49 -1.14
N ALA A 22 -14.17 -9.17 -1.16
CA ALA A 22 -15.26 -8.20 -1.01
C ALA A 22 -16.32 -8.35 -2.11
N ARG A 23 -15.90 -8.55 -3.37
CA ARG A 23 -16.84 -8.79 -4.48
C ARG A 23 -17.65 -10.07 -4.30
N VAL A 24 -17.02 -11.15 -3.84
CA VAL A 24 -17.70 -12.41 -3.55
C VAL A 24 -18.71 -12.24 -2.42
N ILE A 25 -18.35 -11.53 -1.34
CA ILE A 25 -19.26 -11.22 -0.23
C ILE A 25 -20.48 -10.45 -0.72
N ILE A 26 -20.28 -9.42 -1.55
CA ILE A 26 -21.37 -8.61 -2.10
C ILE A 26 -22.30 -9.48 -2.96
N LYS A 27 -21.74 -10.26 -3.89
CA LYS A 27 -22.54 -11.12 -4.77
C LYS A 27 -23.31 -12.21 -4.02
N LEU A 28 -22.73 -12.84 -3.01
CA LEU A 28 -23.35 -13.96 -2.31
C LEU A 28 -24.30 -13.54 -1.18
N GLY A 29 -24.01 -12.42 -0.51
CA GLY A 29 -24.70 -12.04 0.73
C GLY A 29 -25.61 -10.81 0.61
N PHE A 30 -25.43 -9.99 -0.43
CA PHE A 30 -26.05 -8.65 -0.50
C PHE A 30 -26.58 -8.30 -1.89
N ASP A 31 -26.90 -9.29 -2.72
CA ASP A 31 -27.44 -9.06 -4.06
C ASP A 31 -28.75 -8.25 -3.98
N GLY A 32 -28.80 -7.11 -4.68
CA GLY A 32 -29.92 -6.16 -4.63
C GLY A 32 -29.98 -5.22 -3.40
N ASN A 33 -28.98 -5.22 -2.52
CA ASN A 33 -28.89 -4.28 -1.39
C ASN A 33 -27.67 -3.34 -1.53
N ASP A 34 -27.87 -2.25 -2.25
CA ASP A 34 -26.83 -1.26 -2.56
C ASP A 34 -26.18 -0.66 -1.30
N THR A 35 -26.96 -0.42 -0.23
CA THR A 35 -26.42 0.14 1.02
C THR A 35 -25.44 -0.81 1.70
N ALA A 36 -25.72 -2.11 1.69
CA ALA A 36 -24.81 -3.10 2.26
C ALA A 36 -23.57 -3.29 1.37
N ALA A 37 -23.75 -3.30 0.05
CA ALA A 37 -22.64 -3.38 -0.91
C ALA A 37 -21.65 -2.21 -0.78
N ASP A 38 -22.17 -1.00 -0.58
CA ASP A 38 -21.35 0.20 -0.36
C ASP A 38 -20.55 0.11 0.94
N ARG A 39 -21.15 -0.38 2.02
CA ARG A 39 -20.44 -0.57 3.31
C ARG A 39 -19.33 -1.60 3.20
N VAL A 40 -19.56 -2.71 2.49
CA VAL A 40 -18.53 -3.73 2.24
C VAL A 40 -17.38 -3.14 1.41
N SER A 41 -17.70 -2.34 0.39
CA SER A 41 -16.72 -1.66 -0.45
C SER A 41 -15.89 -0.65 0.35
N LEU A 42 -16.54 0.13 1.23
CA LEU A 42 -15.85 1.04 2.15
C LEU A 42 -14.91 0.27 3.09
N GLY A 43 -15.39 -0.82 3.71
CA GLY A 43 -14.57 -1.67 4.56
C GLY A 43 -13.36 -2.25 3.83
N MET A 44 -13.53 -2.67 2.58
CA MET A 44 -12.45 -3.15 1.71
C MET A 44 -11.39 -2.06 1.48
N PHE A 45 -11.78 -0.82 1.19
CA PHE A 45 -10.81 0.28 1.03
C PHE A 45 -10.05 0.59 2.33
N ILE A 46 -10.71 0.51 3.49
CA ILE A 46 -10.04 0.63 4.80
C ILE A 46 -8.98 -0.48 4.96
N VAL A 47 -9.33 -1.73 4.66
CA VAL A 47 -8.40 -2.87 4.77
C VAL A 47 -7.20 -2.69 3.85
N VAL A 48 -7.42 -2.28 2.60
CA VAL A 48 -6.33 -1.95 1.66
C VAL A 48 -5.40 -0.88 2.23
N GLY A 49 -5.97 0.20 2.77
CA GLY A 49 -5.21 1.28 3.41
C GLY A 49 -4.38 0.78 4.59
N LEU A 50 -4.95 -0.07 5.45
CA LEU A 50 -4.25 -0.64 6.60
C LEU A 50 -3.11 -1.59 6.20
N VAL A 51 -3.32 -2.43 5.19
CA VAL A 51 -2.27 -3.30 4.63
C VAL A 51 -1.11 -2.46 4.13
N LEU A 52 -1.39 -1.42 3.35
CA LEU A 52 -0.36 -0.52 2.83
C LEU A 52 0.36 0.25 3.94
N ALA A 53 -0.37 0.75 4.93
CA ALA A 53 0.21 1.43 6.09
C ALA A 53 1.20 0.50 6.83
N GLY A 54 0.80 -0.75 7.08
CA GLY A 54 1.65 -1.74 7.74
C GLY A 54 2.89 -2.10 6.91
N VAL A 55 2.74 -2.27 5.60
CA VAL A 55 3.86 -2.57 4.68
C VAL A 55 4.85 -1.40 4.62
N VAL A 56 4.36 -0.17 4.44
CA VAL A 56 5.20 1.03 4.39
C VAL A 56 5.94 1.23 5.72
N PHE A 57 5.23 1.04 6.85
CA PHE A 57 5.85 1.09 8.16
C PHE A 57 6.92 0.00 8.32
N ALA A 58 6.67 -1.23 7.88
CA ALA A 58 7.62 -2.33 7.99
C ALA A 58 8.86 -2.11 7.11
N TRP A 59 8.67 -1.79 5.84
CA TRP A 59 9.74 -1.65 4.84
C TRP A 59 10.53 -0.35 5.04
N GLY A 60 9.87 0.76 5.38
CA GLY A 60 10.51 2.05 5.58
C GLY A 60 11.47 2.09 6.78
N ARG A 61 11.36 1.14 7.72
CA ARG A 61 12.34 0.97 8.82
C ARG A 61 13.70 0.44 8.34
N VAL A 62 13.74 -0.24 7.20
CA VAL A 62 14.89 -1.04 6.75
C VAL A 62 15.44 -0.53 5.42
N VAL A 63 14.57 -0.01 4.55
CA VAL A 63 14.89 0.35 3.16
C VAL A 63 14.63 1.85 2.93
N PRO A 64 15.42 2.55 2.09
CA PRO A 64 15.16 3.94 1.72
C PRO A 64 13.82 4.16 0.99
N ALA A 65 13.23 5.34 1.17
CA ALA A 65 11.94 5.75 0.57
C ALA A 65 11.87 5.60 -0.96
N ALA A 66 12.91 5.98 -1.68
CA ALA A 66 12.95 5.83 -3.14
C ALA A 66 12.79 4.36 -3.59
N ARG A 67 13.31 3.42 -2.81
CA ARG A 67 13.26 1.99 -3.15
C ARG A 67 11.95 1.33 -2.73
N TRP A 68 11.50 1.49 -1.49
CA TRP A 68 10.21 0.90 -1.11
C TRP A 68 9.03 1.59 -1.79
N GLY A 69 9.13 2.89 -2.09
CA GLY A 69 8.09 3.64 -2.78
C GLY A 69 7.83 3.13 -4.21
N THR A 70 8.89 2.83 -4.96
CA THR A 70 8.76 2.25 -6.32
C THR A 70 8.17 0.84 -6.28
N ASP A 71 8.54 0.03 -5.28
CA ASP A 71 8.01 -1.32 -5.11
C ASP A 71 6.52 -1.31 -4.71
N VAL A 72 6.12 -0.43 -3.79
CA VAL A 72 4.71 -0.25 -3.39
C VAL A 72 3.90 0.31 -4.55
N ALA A 73 4.41 1.31 -5.28
CA ALA A 73 3.73 1.87 -6.44
C ALA A 73 3.47 0.78 -7.51
N ALA A 74 4.48 -0.02 -7.84
CA ALA A 74 4.33 -1.13 -8.77
C ALA A 74 3.27 -2.15 -8.31
N ALA A 75 3.28 -2.52 -7.02
CA ALA A 75 2.30 -3.45 -6.48
C ALA A 75 0.87 -2.89 -6.52
N VAL A 76 0.69 -1.62 -6.16
CA VAL A 76 -0.59 -0.91 -6.20
C VAL A 76 -1.12 -0.82 -7.64
N THR A 77 -0.27 -0.48 -8.61
CA THR A 77 -0.65 -0.44 -10.03
C THR A 77 -1.11 -1.81 -10.53
N VAL A 78 -0.35 -2.88 -10.25
CA VAL A 78 -0.73 -4.24 -10.67
C VAL A 78 -2.05 -4.66 -10.01
N ALA A 79 -2.18 -4.45 -8.69
CA ALA A 79 -3.40 -4.78 -7.97
C ALA A 79 -4.62 -3.99 -8.47
N LEU A 80 -4.44 -2.71 -8.78
CA LEU A 80 -5.49 -1.86 -9.36
C LEU A 80 -5.95 -2.40 -10.72
N LEU A 81 -5.00 -2.73 -11.61
CA LEU A 81 -5.32 -3.29 -12.93
C LEU A 81 -6.07 -4.62 -12.79
N LEU A 82 -5.62 -5.51 -11.91
CA LEU A 82 -6.33 -6.76 -11.63
C LEU A 82 -7.74 -6.49 -11.05
N THR A 83 -7.86 -5.56 -10.12
CA THR A 83 -9.13 -5.24 -9.45
C THR A 83 -10.19 -4.72 -10.43
N VAL A 84 -9.77 -3.92 -11.38
CA VAL A 84 -10.66 -3.23 -12.33
C VAL A 84 -10.95 -4.10 -13.55
N LEU A 85 -9.97 -4.86 -14.05
CA LEU A 85 -10.13 -5.68 -15.26
C LEU A 85 -10.55 -7.13 -14.95
N VAL A 86 -9.96 -7.74 -13.92
CA VAL A 86 -10.18 -9.16 -13.57
C VAL A 86 -11.23 -9.31 -12.49
N GLY A 87 -11.27 -8.40 -11.51
CA GLY A 87 -12.20 -8.45 -10.38
C GLY A 87 -13.68 -8.61 -10.79
N PRO A 88 -14.21 -7.85 -11.76
CA PRO A 88 -15.58 -8.01 -12.23
C PRO A 88 -15.86 -9.39 -12.83
N LEU A 89 -14.89 -9.98 -13.53
CA LEU A 89 -15.03 -11.28 -14.17
C LEU A 89 -15.20 -12.42 -13.15
N LEU A 90 -14.62 -12.29 -11.95
CA LEU A 90 -14.76 -13.27 -10.87
C LEU A 90 -16.20 -13.45 -10.39
N VAL A 91 -17.02 -12.42 -10.57
CA VAL A 91 -18.43 -12.41 -10.19
C VAL A 91 -19.36 -12.46 -11.40
N GLY A 92 -18.83 -12.71 -12.60
CA GLY A 92 -19.61 -12.81 -13.84
C GLY A 92 -20.06 -11.45 -14.42
N ASN A 93 -19.48 -10.34 -13.96
CA ASN A 93 -19.82 -9.01 -14.42
C ASN A 93 -18.83 -8.51 -15.49
N ASN A 94 -19.31 -7.67 -16.41
CA ASN A 94 -18.45 -6.98 -17.37
C ASN A 94 -17.73 -5.80 -16.67
N PRO A 95 -16.40 -5.64 -16.80
CA PRO A 95 -15.65 -4.53 -16.20
C PRO A 95 -16.14 -3.12 -16.61
N PHE A 96 -16.82 -3.01 -17.75
CA PHE A 96 -17.38 -1.75 -18.25
C PHE A 96 -18.91 -1.71 -18.15
N GLY A 97 -19.55 -2.73 -17.56
CA GLY A 97 -21.01 -2.87 -17.54
C GLY A 97 -21.74 -1.80 -16.72
N GLY A 98 -21.08 -1.23 -15.70
CA GLY A 98 -21.60 -0.12 -14.90
C GLY A 98 -21.40 1.28 -15.53
N GLY A 99 -20.83 1.34 -16.75
CA GLY A 99 -20.50 2.58 -17.41
C GLY A 99 -19.14 3.17 -16.98
N VAL A 100 -18.66 4.10 -17.81
CA VAL A 100 -17.32 4.70 -17.69
C VAL A 100 -17.13 5.47 -16.38
N GLY A 101 -18.19 6.13 -15.89
CA GLY A 101 -18.14 6.89 -14.64
C GLY A 101 -17.82 6.01 -13.43
N LEU A 102 -18.49 4.87 -13.29
CA LEU A 102 -18.23 3.93 -12.18
C LEU A 102 -16.85 3.29 -12.26
N PHE A 103 -16.39 2.99 -13.48
CA PHE A 103 -15.04 2.47 -13.71
C PHE A 103 -13.96 3.44 -13.19
N PHE A 104 -14.03 4.72 -13.55
CA PHE A 104 -13.07 5.72 -13.07
C PHE A 104 -13.24 6.07 -11.60
N ALA A 105 -14.47 6.08 -11.09
CA ALA A 105 -14.73 6.28 -9.67
C ALA A 105 -14.04 5.19 -8.83
N GLN A 106 -14.11 3.92 -9.25
CA GLN A 106 -13.43 2.82 -8.58
C GLN A 106 -11.91 3.01 -8.58
N ILE A 107 -11.33 3.45 -9.70
CA ILE A 107 -9.89 3.75 -9.78
C ILE A 107 -9.51 4.85 -8.78
N TRP A 108 -10.27 5.95 -8.75
CA TRP A 108 -9.96 7.10 -7.90
C TRP A 108 -10.09 6.76 -6.42
N LEU A 109 -11.14 6.02 -6.03
CA LEU A 109 -11.33 5.57 -4.66
C LEU A 109 -10.22 4.61 -4.21
N TYR A 110 -9.82 3.68 -5.07
CA TYR A 110 -8.72 2.77 -4.77
C TYR A 110 -7.40 3.52 -4.58
N LEU A 111 -7.08 4.46 -5.49
CA LEU A 111 -5.88 5.28 -5.40
C LEU A 111 -5.90 6.19 -4.17
N ALA A 112 -7.05 6.77 -3.82
CA ALA A 112 -7.21 7.58 -2.62
C ALA A 112 -6.96 6.76 -1.35
N ALA A 113 -7.56 5.57 -1.25
CA ALA A 113 -7.34 4.66 -0.12
C ALA A 113 -5.89 4.21 -0.03
N ALA A 114 -5.27 3.89 -1.16
CA ALA A 114 -3.87 3.50 -1.21
C ALA A 114 -2.93 4.64 -0.79
N ALA A 115 -3.15 5.84 -1.32
CA ALA A 115 -2.38 7.04 -0.96
C ALA A 115 -2.53 7.36 0.53
N ALA A 116 -3.74 7.29 1.08
CA ALA A 116 -4.01 7.49 2.50
C ALA A 116 -3.27 6.46 3.36
N GLY A 117 -3.35 5.17 3.02
CA GLY A 117 -2.63 4.11 3.72
C GLY A 117 -1.11 4.32 3.72
N VAL A 118 -0.54 4.61 2.55
CA VAL A 118 0.90 4.90 2.40
C VAL A 118 1.30 6.13 3.23
N ALA A 119 0.54 7.22 3.15
CA ALA A 119 0.80 8.44 3.89
C ALA A 119 0.75 8.20 5.40
N ILE A 120 -0.29 7.52 5.91
CA ILE A 120 -0.42 7.17 7.33
C ILE A 120 0.76 6.32 7.80
N GLY A 121 1.08 5.25 7.07
CA GLY A 121 2.20 4.36 7.43
C GLY A 121 3.54 5.11 7.48
N TYR A 122 3.76 6.03 6.54
CA TYR A 122 4.97 6.83 6.48
C TYR A 122 5.02 7.92 7.56
N LEU A 123 3.90 8.59 7.85
CA LEU A 123 3.80 9.57 8.93
C LEU A 123 4.05 8.92 10.30
N VAL A 124 3.47 7.75 10.56
CA VAL A 124 3.72 6.97 11.78
C VAL A 124 5.20 6.59 11.89
N LEU A 125 5.82 6.19 10.78
CA LEU A 125 7.25 5.88 10.75
C LEU A 125 8.12 7.09 11.14
N ILE A 126 7.82 8.26 10.59
CA ILE A 126 8.51 9.52 10.89
C ILE A 126 8.26 9.94 12.34
N ALA A 127 7.00 9.92 12.80
CA ALA A 127 6.61 10.31 14.14
C ALA A 127 7.33 9.46 15.22
N LEU A 128 7.59 8.19 14.93
CA LEU A 128 8.34 7.29 15.80
C LEU A 128 9.87 7.41 15.67
N GLY A 129 10.38 8.28 14.78
CA GLY A 129 11.81 8.44 14.52
C GLY A 129 12.48 7.16 14.01
N ARG A 130 11.70 6.21 13.48
CA ARG A 130 12.19 4.90 13.03
C ARG A 130 12.49 4.86 11.54
N ASP A 131 12.39 5.98 10.86
CA ASP A 131 12.76 6.09 9.47
C ASP A 131 14.27 5.83 9.28
N HIS A 132 14.59 5.29 8.10
CA HIS A 132 15.95 4.90 7.77
C HIS A 132 16.94 6.08 7.89
N ARG A 133 16.52 7.31 7.59
CA ARG A 133 17.38 8.50 7.58
C ARG A 133 17.70 8.96 9.00
N SER A 134 16.72 9.03 9.90
CA SER A 134 16.96 9.37 11.30
C SER A 134 17.91 8.38 11.98
N ARG A 135 17.76 7.08 11.70
CA ARG A 135 18.68 6.06 12.22
C ARG A 135 20.09 6.18 11.65
N GLN A 136 20.24 6.54 10.37
CA GLN A 136 21.56 6.78 9.78
C GLN A 136 22.24 8.00 10.43
N LEU A 137 21.49 9.08 10.67
CA LEU A 137 22.01 10.28 11.34
C LEU A 137 22.39 10.01 12.80
N GLN A 138 21.56 9.26 13.54
CA GLN A 138 21.87 8.87 14.91
C GLN A 138 23.14 8.02 14.99
N ARG A 139 23.30 7.02 14.11
CA ARG A 139 24.53 6.22 14.01
C ARG A 139 25.75 7.05 13.62
N TYR A 140 25.58 8.06 12.77
CA TYR A 140 26.65 8.98 12.40
C TYR A 140 27.07 9.86 13.57
N ALA A 141 26.11 10.36 14.36
CA ALA A 141 26.38 11.11 15.58
C ALA A 141 27.12 10.24 16.61
N GLU A 142 26.63 9.03 16.92
CA GLU A 142 27.28 8.08 17.83
C GLU A 142 28.73 7.77 17.42
N ARG A 143 28.98 7.54 16.12
CA ARG A 143 30.33 7.26 15.60
C ARG A 143 31.28 8.46 15.67
N ASN A 144 30.78 9.69 15.61
CA ASN A 144 31.62 10.89 15.61
C ASN A 144 31.81 11.49 17.00
N VAL A 145 30.88 11.26 17.94
CA VAL A 145 31.02 11.69 19.34
C VAL A 145 32.11 10.88 20.07
N GLY A 146 32.35 9.63 19.68
CA GLY A 146 33.39 8.78 20.28
C GLY A 146 34.79 8.90 19.68
N LYS A 147 35.01 9.68 18.60
CA LYS A 147 36.35 9.84 18.00
C LYS A 147 37.13 10.95 18.73
N PRO A 148 38.30 10.65 19.33
CA PRO A 148 39.15 11.69 19.87
C PRO A 148 39.56 12.62 18.72
N ARG A 149 39.23 13.91 18.83
CA ARG A 149 39.68 14.93 17.89
C ARG A 149 41.20 14.93 17.92
N ARG A 150 41.86 14.48 16.84
CA ARG A 150 43.31 14.64 16.68
C ARG A 150 43.60 16.14 16.62
N VAL A 151 44.19 16.65 17.70
CA VAL A 151 44.72 18.02 17.74
C VAL A 151 45.90 18.04 16.77
N VAL A 152 45.71 18.65 15.61
CA VAL A 152 46.80 18.95 14.68
C VAL A 152 47.68 20.00 15.36
N ARG A 153 48.86 19.60 15.85
CA ARG A 153 49.90 20.56 16.25
C ARG A 153 50.36 21.27 14.98
N ARG A 154 50.19 22.60 14.97
CA ARG A 154 50.83 23.50 14.01
C ARG A 154 52.31 23.61 14.31
#